data_AF-A0A838P2C9-F1
#
_entry.id   AF-A0A838P2C9-F1
#
_cell.length_a   1.000
_cell.length_b   1.000
_cell.length_c   1.000
_cell.angle_alpha   90.00
_cell.angle_beta   90.00
_cell.angle_gamma   90.00
#
_symmetry.space_group_name_H-M   'P 1'
#
loop_
_entity.id
_entity.type
_entity.pdbx_description
1 polymer ?
#
loop_
_entity_poly.entity_id
_entity_poly.type
_entity_poly.pdbx_seq_one_letter_code
_entity_poly.pdbx_strand_id
1 'polypeptide(L)'
;MGLFSRKDVSALQAEVASDQSLKRALGAVNLVTLGIGAIIGAGIFVLTGQAAANYAGPAIVYSFLLAGTACALAGLCYAEFAAMIPIAGSAYTYGYATLGELFAWIIGWDLILEYLFAASTVAVGWSGYVVSFLKDLGITIPAAYTSAPYTHTTPTDAGLNVWRLFTEGWSSTGAVLNVPAMVIVGLITILLIVGISESASFNNVVVVIKITVVLLFIGFGMAYINRENWEPFVPPPQGDGKYGWDGIVRGAGVIFFAYIGFDAVSTAAQETRNPQRDMPIGILGSLAICTVLYVAVALVLTGIVDYTQLN
;
A
#
# COMPACT_ATOMS: atom_id res chain seq x y z
N MET A 1 29.48 19.78 -10.27
CA MET A 1 28.79 18.48 -10.37
C MET A 1 28.07 18.43 -11.71
N GLY A 2 28.22 17.34 -12.46
CA GLY A 2 27.49 17.14 -13.72
C GLY A 2 26.19 16.37 -13.49
N LEU A 3 25.22 16.45 -14.40
CA LEU A 3 23.89 15.83 -14.26
C LEU A 3 23.91 14.31 -13.96
N PHE A 4 24.98 13.60 -14.32
CA PHE A 4 25.13 12.17 -14.09
C PHE A 4 26.16 11.84 -13.00
N SER A 5 26.54 12.82 -12.18
CA SER A 5 27.47 12.60 -11.07
C SER A 5 26.85 11.63 -10.07
N ARG A 6 27.53 10.51 -9.83
CA ARG A 6 27.17 9.55 -8.78
C ARG A 6 27.75 10.03 -7.46
N LYS A 7 27.03 9.77 -6.37
CA LYS A 7 27.58 9.98 -5.04
C LYS A 7 28.33 8.73 -4.61
N ASP A 8 29.58 8.89 -4.19
CA ASP A 8 30.37 7.76 -3.72
C ASP A 8 29.70 7.15 -2.49
N VAL A 9 29.60 5.82 -2.48
CA VAL A 9 29.03 5.05 -1.35
C VAL A 9 29.83 5.34 -0.08
N SER A 10 31.14 5.53 -0.19
CA SER A 10 31.99 5.89 0.95
C SER A 10 31.61 7.24 1.56
N ALA A 11 31.24 8.22 0.73
CA ALA A 11 30.80 9.53 1.17
C ALA A 11 29.41 9.48 1.81
N LEU A 12 28.48 8.69 1.23
CA LEU A 12 27.18 8.43 1.84
C LEU A 12 27.33 7.76 3.21
N GLN A 13 28.21 6.77 3.35
CA GLN A 13 28.50 6.13 4.62
C GLN A 13 29.14 7.10 5.64
N ALA A 14 30.00 8.01 5.19
CA ALA A 14 30.65 9.01 6.04
C ALA A 14 29.67 10.06 6.58
N GLU A 15 28.73 10.54 5.77
CA GLU A 15 27.64 11.43 6.21
C GLU A 15 26.81 10.78 7.31
N VAL A 16 26.46 9.50 7.13
CA VAL A 16 25.73 8.72 8.13
C VAL A 16 26.54 8.48 9.40
N ALA A 17 27.84 8.20 9.28
CA ALA A 17 28.71 7.97 10.43
C ALA A 17 28.85 9.22 11.32
N SER A 18 28.62 10.41 10.76
CA SER A 18 28.58 11.68 11.50
C SER A 18 27.27 11.90 12.28
N ASP A 19 26.20 11.20 11.91
CA ASP A 19 24.89 11.21 12.58
C ASP A 19 24.73 9.96 13.48
N GLN A 20 25.43 9.96 14.62
CA GLN A 20 25.44 8.87 15.62
C GLN A 20 24.16 8.80 16.46
N SER A 21 23.06 9.42 16.04
CA SER A 21 21.86 9.57 16.87
C SER A 21 21.05 8.27 17.04
N LEU A 22 21.13 7.34 16.08
CA LEU A 22 20.28 6.14 16.02
C LEU A 22 20.93 4.89 16.62
N LYS A 23 20.24 4.25 17.56
CA LYS A 23 20.67 2.96 18.15
C LYS A 23 20.28 1.80 17.24
N ARG A 24 21.25 0.93 16.93
CA ARG A 24 21.01 -0.34 16.21
C ARG A 24 20.25 -1.34 17.09
N ALA A 25 18.93 -1.21 17.15
CA ALA A 25 18.07 -2.01 18.01
C ALA A 25 17.28 -3.10 17.25
N LEU A 26 17.04 -2.93 15.95
CA LEU A 26 16.12 -3.75 15.16
C LEU A 26 16.80 -5.02 14.62
N GLY A 27 16.10 -6.15 14.68
CA GLY A 27 16.48 -7.39 14.01
C GLY A 27 15.46 -7.80 12.95
N ALA A 28 15.67 -8.95 12.31
CA ALA A 28 14.82 -9.43 11.22
C ALA A 28 13.32 -9.47 11.55
N VAL A 29 12.93 -9.93 12.74
CA VAL A 29 11.51 -10.00 13.15
C VAL A 29 10.89 -8.60 13.22
N ASN A 30 11.62 -7.62 13.80
CA ASN A 30 11.16 -6.24 13.87
C ASN A 30 10.99 -5.62 12.48
N LEU A 31 11.86 -5.97 11.54
CA LEU A 31 11.79 -5.50 10.16
C LEU A 31 10.63 -6.13 9.40
N VAL A 32 10.37 -7.42 9.61
CA VAL A 32 9.18 -8.09 9.05
C VAL A 32 7.91 -7.44 9.61
N THR A 33 7.82 -7.20 10.92
CA THR A 33 6.66 -6.52 11.50
C THR A 33 6.52 -5.09 11.00
N LEU A 34 7.62 -4.35 10.83
CA LEU A 34 7.59 -3.01 10.23
C LEU A 34 7.06 -3.05 8.80
N GLY A 35 7.56 -3.97 7.98
CA GLY A 35 7.08 -4.17 6.60
C GLY A 35 5.59 -4.54 6.55
N ILE A 36 5.15 -5.49 7.38
CA ILE A 36 3.71 -5.85 7.46
C ILE A 36 2.88 -4.65 7.89
N GLY A 37 3.36 -3.84 8.84
CA GLY A 37 2.67 -2.64 9.31
C GLY A 37 2.49 -1.56 8.26
N ALA A 38 3.47 -1.43 7.36
CA ALA A 38 3.46 -0.51 6.24
C ALA A 38 2.59 -1.03 5.07
N ILE A 39 2.65 -2.32 4.77
CA ILE A 39 1.93 -2.97 3.67
C ILE A 39 0.43 -3.12 3.98
N ILE A 40 0.08 -3.64 5.17
CA ILE A 40 -1.33 -3.88 5.55
C ILE A 40 -2.03 -2.56 5.90
N GLY A 41 -2.88 -2.10 4.98
CA GLY A 41 -3.65 -0.87 5.11
C GLY A 41 -4.90 -0.84 4.23
N ALA A 42 -5.26 0.34 3.72
CA ALA A 42 -6.49 0.56 2.96
C ALA A 42 -6.62 -0.35 1.72
N GLY A 43 -5.50 -0.81 1.14
CA GLY A 43 -5.52 -1.70 -0.02
C GLY A 43 -6.28 -3.01 0.24
N ILE A 44 -5.90 -3.78 1.27
CA ILE A 44 -6.58 -5.04 1.57
C ILE A 44 -8.00 -4.81 2.11
N PHE A 45 -8.19 -3.80 2.95
CA PHE A 45 -9.46 -3.59 3.66
C PHE A 45 -10.55 -2.93 2.82
N VAL A 46 -10.19 -2.07 1.85
CA VAL A 46 -11.15 -1.30 1.05
C VAL A 46 -11.07 -1.68 -0.42
N LEU A 47 -9.87 -1.59 -1.02
CA LEU A 47 -9.73 -1.76 -2.47
C LEU A 47 -9.99 -3.19 -2.94
N THR A 48 -9.82 -4.20 -2.08
CA THR A 48 -10.12 -5.60 -2.43
C THR A 48 -11.58 -5.79 -2.86
N GLY A 49 -12.53 -5.26 -2.09
CA GLY A 49 -13.96 -5.36 -2.41
C GLY A 49 -14.30 -4.62 -3.69
N GLN A 50 -13.83 -3.37 -3.81
CA GLN A 50 -14.02 -2.56 -5.02
C GLN A 50 -13.41 -3.20 -6.27
N ALA A 51 -12.22 -3.79 -6.17
CA ALA A 51 -11.57 -4.44 -7.29
C ALA A 51 -12.23 -5.77 -7.67
N ALA A 52 -12.72 -6.53 -6.69
CA ALA A 52 -13.55 -7.70 -6.94
C ALA A 52 -14.86 -7.31 -7.65
N ALA A 53 -15.56 -6.30 -7.16
CA ALA A 53 -16.83 -5.85 -7.73
C ALA A 53 -16.70 -5.23 -9.12
N ASN A 54 -15.65 -4.44 -9.36
CA ASN A 54 -15.54 -3.65 -10.58
C ASN A 54 -14.65 -4.27 -11.66
N TYR A 55 -13.73 -5.18 -11.31
CA TYR A 55 -12.71 -5.66 -12.26
C TYR A 55 -12.57 -7.18 -12.33
N ALA A 56 -12.40 -7.91 -11.22
CA ALA A 56 -11.93 -9.30 -11.30
C ALA A 56 -12.92 -10.36 -10.79
N GLY A 57 -13.96 -9.98 -10.05
CA GLY A 57 -14.84 -10.94 -9.38
C GLY A 57 -14.07 -11.82 -8.37
N PRO A 58 -14.48 -13.09 -8.19
CA PRO A 58 -13.74 -14.06 -7.36
C PRO A 58 -12.29 -14.28 -7.81
N ALA A 59 -12.02 -14.08 -9.11
CA ALA A 59 -10.69 -14.16 -9.69
C ALA A 59 -9.74 -13.03 -9.29
N ILE A 60 -10.15 -12.11 -8.41
CA ILE A 60 -9.25 -11.11 -7.78
C ILE A 60 -8.04 -11.77 -7.09
N VAL A 61 -8.15 -13.04 -6.72
CA VAL A 61 -7.02 -13.86 -6.23
C VAL A 61 -5.87 -13.90 -7.25
N TYR A 62 -6.17 -14.07 -8.53
CA TYR A 62 -5.14 -14.04 -9.58
C TYR A 62 -4.53 -12.65 -9.74
N SER A 63 -5.31 -11.59 -9.53
CA SER A 63 -4.79 -10.23 -9.48
C SER A 63 -3.77 -10.08 -8.35
N PHE A 64 -4.08 -10.56 -7.14
CA PHE A 64 -3.14 -10.55 -6.01
C PHE A 64 -1.86 -11.33 -6.26
N LEU A 65 -1.96 -12.50 -6.91
CA LEU A 65 -0.79 -13.29 -7.27
C LEU A 65 0.08 -12.60 -8.32
N LEU A 66 -0.53 -11.97 -9.32
CA LEU A 66 0.18 -11.23 -10.36
C LEU A 66 0.89 -10.01 -9.78
N ALA A 67 0.18 -9.17 -9.02
CA ALA A 67 0.76 -8.01 -8.35
C ALA A 67 1.83 -8.42 -7.34
N GLY A 68 1.57 -9.43 -6.52
CA GLY A 68 2.52 -9.94 -5.53
C GLY A 68 3.80 -10.50 -6.16
N THR A 69 3.69 -11.14 -7.33
CA THR A 69 4.87 -11.60 -8.10
C THR A 69 5.69 -10.42 -8.61
N ALA A 70 5.04 -9.39 -9.17
CA ALA A 70 5.72 -8.18 -9.61
C ALA A 70 6.43 -7.47 -8.43
N CYS A 71 5.76 -7.36 -7.29
CA CYS A 71 6.32 -6.80 -6.06
C CYS A 71 7.46 -7.65 -5.49
N ALA A 72 7.39 -8.98 -5.59
CA ALA A 72 8.46 -9.86 -5.14
C ALA A 72 9.73 -9.70 -6.00
N LEU A 73 9.58 -9.57 -7.31
CA LEU A 73 10.71 -9.29 -8.21
C LEU A 73 11.35 -7.93 -7.91
N ALA A 74 10.54 -6.88 -7.72
CA ALA A 74 11.03 -5.58 -7.28
C ALA A 74 11.68 -5.67 -5.89
N GLY A 75 11.05 -6.39 -4.96
CA GLY A 75 11.51 -6.61 -3.59
C GLY A 75 12.86 -7.31 -3.52
N LEU A 76 13.18 -8.21 -4.46
CA LEU A 76 14.51 -8.83 -4.58
C LEU A 76 15.58 -7.77 -4.92
N CYS A 77 15.29 -6.86 -5.86
CA CYS A 77 16.19 -5.75 -6.18
C CYS A 77 16.40 -4.83 -4.98
N TYR A 78 15.31 -4.48 -4.27
CA TYR A 78 15.38 -3.66 -3.05
C TYR A 78 16.16 -4.36 -1.93
N ALA A 79 15.98 -5.68 -1.76
CA ALA A 79 16.71 -6.47 -0.79
C ALA A 79 18.22 -6.46 -1.07
N GLU A 80 18.62 -6.58 -2.34
CA GLU A 80 20.03 -6.50 -2.75
C GLU A 80 20.62 -5.11 -2.44
N PHE A 81 19.91 -4.04 -2.82
CA PHE A 81 20.36 -2.67 -2.53
C PHE A 81 20.41 -2.36 -1.04
N ALA A 82 19.42 -2.78 -0.26
CA ALA A 82 19.39 -2.56 1.18
C ALA A 82 20.52 -3.30 1.91
N ALA A 83 20.94 -4.46 1.39
CA ALA A 83 22.08 -5.20 1.91
C ALA A 83 23.42 -4.56 1.52
N MET A 84 23.55 -4.07 0.27
CA MET A 84 24.79 -3.46 -0.23
C MET A 84 25.02 -2.03 0.30
N ILE A 85 23.95 -1.25 0.43
CA ILE A 85 23.98 0.16 0.82
C ILE A 85 23.04 0.32 2.04
N PRO A 86 23.51 -0.08 3.25
CA PRO A 86 22.68 -0.10 4.46
C PRO A 86 22.55 1.31 5.06
N ILE A 87 21.95 2.22 4.28
CA ILE A 87 21.77 3.63 4.57
C ILE A 87 20.28 3.94 4.44
N ALA A 88 19.75 4.76 5.36
CA ALA A 88 18.38 5.21 5.26
C ALA A 88 18.21 6.10 4.01
N GLY A 89 17.19 5.83 3.19
CA GLY A 89 16.89 6.66 2.01
C GLY A 89 16.29 5.94 0.80
N SER A 90 16.07 4.63 0.88
CA SER A 90 15.29 3.86 -0.11
C SER A 90 15.75 4.12 -1.57
N ALA A 91 14.82 4.06 -2.52
CA ALA A 91 15.08 4.17 -3.96
C ALA A 91 15.84 5.44 -4.38
N TYR A 92 15.63 6.56 -3.69
CA TYR A 92 16.35 7.81 -3.96
C TYR A 92 17.85 7.62 -3.78
N THR A 93 18.27 7.11 -2.62
CA THR A 93 19.68 6.87 -2.31
C THR A 93 20.30 5.83 -3.24
N TYR A 94 19.54 4.78 -3.57
CA TYR A 94 20.00 3.75 -4.52
C TYR A 94 20.20 4.32 -5.92
N GLY A 95 19.27 5.15 -6.40
CA GLY A 95 19.36 5.85 -7.68
C GLY A 95 20.55 6.82 -7.72
N TYR A 96 20.82 7.55 -6.63
CA TYR A 96 21.97 8.45 -6.57
C TYR A 96 23.29 7.70 -6.63
N ALA A 97 23.41 6.58 -5.91
CA ALA A 97 24.61 5.77 -5.92
C ALA A 97 24.87 5.12 -7.29
N THR A 98 23.82 4.72 -8.02
CA THR A 98 23.94 3.87 -9.23
C THR A 98 23.76 4.61 -10.56
N LEU A 99 22.82 5.55 -10.65
CA LEU A 99 22.43 6.22 -11.89
C LEU A 99 22.89 7.67 -11.95
N GLY A 100 23.08 8.30 -10.78
CA GLY A 100 23.55 9.68 -10.65
C GLY A 100 22.44 10.68 -10.38
N GLU A 101 22.83 11.94 -10.23
CA GLU A 101 22.00 13.01 -9.67
C GLU A 101 20.67 13.25 -10.39
N LEU A 102 20.64 13.30 -11.72
CA LEU A 102 19.40 13.56 -12.48
C LEU A 102 18.34 12.48 -12.21
N PHE A 103 18.72 11.21 -12.30
CA PHE A 103 17.78 10.10 -12.07
C PHE A 103 17.35 10.03 -10.61
N ALA A 104 18.27 10.27 -9.67
CA ALA A 104 17.94 10.37 -8.26
C ALA A 104 16.95 11.51 -7.99
N TRP A 105 17.13 12.66 -8.64
CA TRP A 105 16.22 13.80 -8.52
C TRP A 105 14.83 13.49 -9.05
N ILE A 106 14.73 12.82 -10.22
CA ILE A 106 13.45 12.38 -10.78
C ILE A 106 12.76 11.41 -9.82
N ILE A 107 13.47 10.38 -9.34
CA ILE A 107 12.95 9.41 -8.37
C ILE A 107 12.52 10.09 -7.07
N GLY A 108 13.29 11.07 -6.57
CA GLY A 108 12.95 11.80 -5.35
C GLY A 108 11.63 12.59 -5.48
N TRP A 109 11.41 13.28 -6.60
CA TRP A 109 10.15 13.97 -6.85
C TRP A 109 8.98 13.01 -7.05
N ASP A 110 9.22 11.89 -7.70
CA ASP A 110 8.23 10.82 -7.88
C ASP A 110 7.78 10.27 -6.51
N LEU A 111 8.73 9.93 -5.63
CA LEU A 111 8.45 9.45 -4.27
C LEU A 111 7.69 10.48 -3.42
N ILE A 112 8.01 11.78 -3.53
CA ILE A 112 7.27 12.83 -2.80
C ILE A 112 5.79 12.83 -3.23
N LEU A 113 5.52 12.73 -4.53
CA LEU A 113 4.15 12.64 -5.04
C LEU A 113 3.49 11.33 -4.61
N GLU A 114 4.17 10.20 -4.74
CA GLU A 114 3.68 8.89 -4.34
C GLU A 114 3.24 8.89 -2.87
N TYR A 115 4.11 9.29 -1.94
CA TYR A 115 3.78 9.31 -0.51
C TYR A 115 2.62 10.27 -0.18
N LEU A 116 2.50 11.39 -0.90
CA LEU A 116 1.37 12.33 -0.75
C LEU A 116 0.04 11.67 -1.17
N PHE A 117 0.03 10.99 -2.32
CA PHE A 117 -1.16 10.26 -2.80
C PHE A 117 -1.50 9.06 -1.91
N ALA A 118 -0.48 8.32 -1.46
CA ALA A 118 -0.66 7.15 -0.60
C ALA A 118 -1.26 7.54 0.76
N ALA A 119 -0.72 8.58 1.42
CA ALA A 119 -1.26 9.07 2.69
C ALA A 119 -2.73 9.51 2.57
N SER A 120 -3.06 10.21 1.49
CA SER A 120 -4.44 10.64 1.20
C SER A 120 -5.37 9.46 0.98
N THR A 121 -4.94 8.47 0.20
CA THR A 121 -5.71 7.24 -0.08
C THR A 121 -5.97 6.44 1.20
N VAL A 122 -4.96 6.28 2.05
CA VAL A 122 -5.10 5.59 3.34
C VAL A 122 -6.07 6.33 4.27
N ALA A 123 -6.01 7.67 4.32
CA ALA A 123 -6.92 8.47 5.13
C ALA A 123 -8.38 8.37 4.66
N VAL A 124 -8.62 8.32 3.35
CA VAL A 124 -9.96 8.08 2.77
C VAL A 124 -10.47 6.69 3.14
N GLY A 125 -9.64 5.66 3.04
CA GLY A 125 -10.00 4.30 3.47
C GLY A 125 -10.35 4.22 4.95
N TRP A 126 -9.55 4.88 5.80
CA TRP A 126 -9.83 5.00 7.24
C TRP A 126 -11.15 5.72 7.53
N SER A 127 -11.43 6.81 6.80
CA SER A 127 -12.68 7.56 6.92
C SER A 127 -13.91 6.69 6.68
N GLY A 128 -13.88 5.84 5.64
CA GLY A 128 -14.97 4.90 5.35
C GLY A 128 -15.30 3.95 6.51
N TYR A 129 -14.26 3.41 7.18
CA TYR A 129 -14.43 2.57 8.37
C TYR A 129 -14.98 3.34 9.56
N VAL A 130 -14.49 4.57 9.80
CA VAL A 130 -14.97 5.40 10.92
C VAL A 130 -16.42 5.82 10.73
N VAL A 131 -16.80 6.23 9.52
CA VAL A 131 -18.19 6.58 9.19
C VAL A 131 -19.10 5.38 9.40
N SER A 132 -18.68 4.18 8.97
CA SER A 132 -19.45 2.94 9.15
C SER A 132 -19.57 2.58 10.64
N PHE A 133 -18.48 2.62 11.39
CA PHE A 133 -18.47 2.34 12.82
C PHE A 133 -19.34 3.32 13.62
N LEU A 134 -19.26 4.62 13.33
CA LEU A 134 -20.09 5.63 13.99
C LEU A 134 -21.57 5.44 13.67
N LYS A 135 -21.90 5.04 12.44
CA LYS A 135 -23.27 4.70 12.04
C LYS A 135 -23.82 3.52 12.87
N ASP A 136 -23.01 2.50 13.13
CA ASP A 136 -23.40 1.36 13.98
C ASP A 136 -23.65 1.78 15.45
N LEU A 137 -23.00 2.86 15.91
CA LEU A 137 -23.26 3.50 17.20
C LEU A 137 -24.43 4.49 17.20
N GLY A 138 -25.12 4.65 16.06
CA GLY A 138 -26.24 5.59 15.87
C GLY A 138 -25.82 7.02 15.55
N ILE A 139 -24.53 7.28 15.32
CA ILE A 139 -24.00 8.61 14.95
C ILE A 139 -23.83 8.66 13.43
N THR A 140 -24.76 9.33 12.75
CA THR A 140 -24.70 9.51 11.29
C THR A 140 -24.01 10.81 10.91
N ILE A 141 -22.86 10.73 10.25
CA ILE A 141 -22.20 11.89 9.64
C ILE A 141 -22.92 12.22 8.31
N PRO A 142 -23.29 13.48 8.04
CA PRO A 142 -23.95 13.84 6.78
C PRO A 142 -23.08 13.47 5.56
N ALA A 143 -23.70 12.94 4.50
CA ALA A 143 -23.01 12.50 3.28
C ALA A 143 -22.17 13.61 2.60
N ALA A 144 -22.54 14.88 2.81
CA ALA A 144 -21.77 16.03 2.36
C ALA A 144 -20.35 16.08 2.94
N TYR A 145 -20.09 15.37 4.04
CA TYR A 145 -18.83 15.42 4.80
C TYR A 145 -18.04 14.11 4.81
N THR A 146 -18.44 13.10 4.04
CA THR A 146 -17.84 11.75 4.09
C THR A 146 -17.04 11.37 2.84
N SER A 147 -17.09 12.18 1.79
CA SER A 147 -16.49 11.87 0.49
C SER A 147 -15.82 13.10 -0.13
N ALA A 148 -14.94 12.87 -1.11
CA ALA A 148 -14.34 13.97 -1.88
C ALA A 148 -15.39 14.65 -2.78
N PRO A 149 -15.33 15.98 -3.01
CA PRO A 149 -16.32 16.71 -3.81
C PRO A 149 -16.33 16.32 -5.29
N TYR A 150 -15.21 15.81 -5.80
CA TYR A 150 -15.09 15.35 -7.18
C TYR A 150 -14.60 13.91 -7.21
N THR A 151 -15.11 13.15 -8.18
CA THR A 151 -14.60 11.83 -8.53
C THR A 151 -14.21 11.82 -10.01
N HIS A 152 -13.28 10.94 -10.37
CA HIS A 152 -12.79 10.80 -11.73
C HIS A 152 -12.99 9.37 -12.21
N THR A 153 -13.72 9.22 -13.30
CA THR A 153 -13.90 7.94 -13.99
C THR A 153 -13.18 8.04 -15.33
N THR A 154 -12.11 7.27 -15.49
CA THR A 154 -11.32 7.28 -16.73
C THR A 154 -12.22 6.95 -17.94
N PRO A 155 -12.27 7.80 -18.97
CA PRO A 155 -13.05 7.53 -20.18
C PRO A 155 -12.52 6.30 -20.90
N THR A 156 -13.41 5.37 -21.26
CA THR A 156 -13.02 4.09 -21.86
C THR A 156 -12.59 4.23 -23.32
N ASP A 157 -13.00 5.31 -23.99
CA ASP A 157 -12.67 5.65 -25.37
C ASP A 157 -11.43 6.56 -25.52
N ALA A 158 -10.82 7.00 -24.41
CA ALA A 158 -9.67 7.92 -24.44
C ALA A 158 -8.41 7.29 -25.06
N GLY A 159 -8.30 5.96 -25.09
CA GLY A 159 -7.12 5.26 -25.58
C GLY A 159 -5.84 5.71 -24.85
N LEU A 160 -4.78 6.01 -25.60
CA LEU A 160 -3.52 6.55 -25.07
C LEU A 160 -3.45 8.08 -25.05
N ASN A 161 -4.58 8.78 -25.25
CA ASN A 161 -4.59 10.23 -25.22
C ASN A 161 -4.47 10.73 -23.77
N VAL A 162 -3.23 10.96 -23.35
CA VAL A 162 -2.86 11.40 -22.00
C VAL A 162 -3.66 12.61 -21.54
N TRP A 163 -3.92 13.57 -22.44
CA TRP A 163 -4.68 14.76 -22.09
C TRP A 163 -6.12 14.41 -21.69
N ARG A 164 -6.83 13.61 -22.50
CA ARG A 164 -8.21 13.19 -22.20
C ARG A 164 -8.30 12.37 -20.92
N LEU A 165 -7.30 11.53 -20.64
CA LEU A 165 -7.23 10.72 -19.41
C LEU A 165 -7.18 11.54 -18.12
N PHE A 166 -6.76 12.81 -18.19
CA PHE A 166 -6.68 13.71 -17.03
C PHE A 166 -7.76 14.80 -17.03
N THR A 167 -8.30 15.19 -18.18
CA THR A 167 -9.26 16.31 -18.27
C THR A 167 -10.72 15.89 -18.38
N GLU A 168 -11.00 14.71 -18.91
CA GLU A 168 -12.37 14.19 -19.08
C GLU A 168 -12.69 13.16 -18.00
N GLY A 169 -13.96 12.99 -17.62
CA GLY A 169 -14.38 11.99 -16.63
C GLY A 169 -14.53 12.51 -15.19
N TRP A 170 -14.31 13.81 -14.97
CA TRP A 170 -14.60 14.47 -13.69
C TRP A 170 -16.11 14.66 -13.49
N SER A 171 -16.62 14.24 -12.34
CA SER A 171 -18.01 14.45 -11.94
C SER A 171 -18.10 14.89 -10.47
N SER A 172 -19.12 15.69 -10.15
CA SER A 172 -19.40 16.09 -8.78
C SER A 172 -20.04 14.92 -8.03
N THR A 173 -19.54 14.62 -6.85
CA THR A 173 -20.13 13.60 -5.96
C THR A 173 -21.29 14.16 -5.14
N GLY A 174 -21.50 15.48 -5.15
CA GLY A 174 -22.40 16.19 -4.23
C GLY A 174 -21.85 16.37 -2.81
N ALA A 175 -20.67 15.82 -2.50
CA ALA A 175 -19.98 16.07 -1.24
C ALA A 175 -19.23 17.41 -1.27
N VAL A 176 -18.91 17.95 -0.10
CA VAL A 176 -18.10 19.16 0.06
C VAL A 176 -16.65 18.79 0.36
N LEU A 177 -16.41 17.94 1.36
CA LEU A 177 -15.09 17.48 1.77
C LEU A 177 -15.19 16.23 2.64
N ASN A 178 -14.12 15.44 2.71
CA ASN A 178 -14.07 14.26 3.57
C ASN A 178 -13.53 14.64 4.97
N VAL A 179 -14.44 15.04 5.88
CA VAL A 179 -14.06 15.54 7.22
C VAL A 179 -13.24 14.50 8.00
N PRO A 180 -13.67 13.23 8.15
CA PRO A 180 -12.91 12.29 8.95
C PRO A 180 -11.50 12.03 8.37
N ALA A 181 -11.36 11.96 7.05
CA ALA A 181 -10.04 11.82 6.41
C ALA A 181 -9.13 13.01 6.71
N MET A 182 -9.65 14.25 6.64
CA MET A 182 -8.88 15.45 6.98
C MET A 182 -8.48 15.48 8.46
N VAL A 183 -9.38 15.06 9.35
CA VAL A 183 -9.11 14.98 10.79
C VAL A 183 -7.96 14.01 11.08
N ILE A 184 -7.99 12.79 10.51
CA ILE A 184 -6.91 11.82 10.79
C ILE A 184 -5.56 12.30 10.21
N VAL A 185 -5.55 12.92 9.04
CA VAL A 185 -4.32 13.54 8.48
C VAL A 185 -3.79 14.62 9.42
N GLY A 186 -4.66 15.50 9.93
CA GLY A 186 -4.27 16.52 10.90
C GLY A 186 -3.73 15.94 12.20
N LEU A 187 -4.37 14.90 12.75
CA LEU A 187 -3.92 14.22 13.97
C LEU A 187 -2.56 13.55 13.79
N ILE A 188 -2.35 12.83 12.69
CA ILE A 188 -1.05 12.21 12.40
C ILE A 188 0.02 13.29 12.15
N THR A 189 -0.32 14.40 11.50
CA THR A 189 0.60 15.53 11.31
C THR A 189 1.03 16.12 12.65
N ILE A 190 0.08 16.37 13.57
CA ILE A 190 0.38 16.87 14.92
C ILE A 190 1.27 15.87 15.66
N LEU A 191 0.96 14.58 15.59
CA LEU A 191 1.76 13.52 16.22
C LEU A 191 3.20 13.51 15.70
N LEU A 192 3.39 13.65 14.38
CA LEU A 192 4.71 13.72 13.76
C LEU A 192 5.48 14.98 14.15
N ILE A 193 4.81 16.13 14.32
CA ILE A 193 5.42 17.39 14.77
C ILE A 193 5.85 17.30 16.24
N VAL A 194 5.02 16.71 17.10
CA VAL A 194 5.32 16.56 18.54
C VAL A 194 6.48 15.57 18.76
N GLY A 195 6.59 14.55 17.90
CA GLY A 195 7.66 13.56 17.95
C GLY A 195 7.52 12.59 19.12
N ILE A 196 6.93 11.41 18.87
CA ILE A 196 6.83 10.35 19.89
C ILE A 196 8.09 9.48 19.82
N SER A 197 8.92 9.55 20.86
CA SER A 197 10.19 8.83 20.99
C SER A 197 10.05 7.32 21.28
N GLU A 198 8.83 6.81 21.46
CA GLU A 198 8.52 5.42 21.86
C GLU A 198 8.07 4.50 20.70
N SER A 199 8.51 4.81 19.47
CA SER A 199 7.89 4.33 18.22
C SER A 199 7.96 2.81 17.98
N ALA A 200 9.07 2.12 18.30
CA ALA A 200 9.27 0.73 17.85
C ALA A 200 8.36 -0.31 18.56
N SER A 201 8.19 -0.22 19.88
CA SER A 201 7.31 -1.12 20.63
C SER A 201 5.84 -0.85 20.31
N PHE A 202 5.47 0.43 20.16
CA PHE A 202 4.12 0.81 19.78
C PHE A 202 3.76 0.26 18.39
N ASN A 203 4.67 0.38 17.41
CA ASN A 203 4.47 -0.17 16.08
C ASN A 203 4.17 -1.67 16.11
N ASN A 204 4.94 -2.45 16.88
CA ASN A 204 4.72 -3.89 17.00
C ASN A 204 3.31 -4.21 17.52
N VAL A 205 2.82 -3.47 18.51
CA VAL A 205 1.45 -3.66 19.06
C VAL A 205 0.40 -3.41 17.97
N VAL A 206 0.51 -2.30 17.23
CA VAL A 206 -0.44 -1.97 16.16
C VAL A 206 -0.45 -3.06 15.08
N VAL A 207 0.72 -3.58 14.71
CA VAL A 207 0.84 -4.65 13.70
C VAL A 207 0.21 -5.95 14.19
N VAL A 208 0.45 -6.33 15.44
CA VAL A 208 -0.17 -7.52 16.03
C VAL A 208 -1.69 -7.39 16.02
N ILE A 209 -2.24 -6.22 16.35
CA ILE A 209 -3.69 -5.96 16.28
C ILE A 209 -4.19 -6.14 14.84
N LYS A 210 -3.53 -5.51 13.86
CA LYS A 210 -3.91 -5.62 12.43
C LYS A 210 -3.92 -7.07 11.96
N ILE A 211 -2.84 -7.81 12.20
CA ILE A 211 -2.73 -9.22 11.81
C ILE A 211 -3.82 -10.05 12.51
N THR A 212 -4.05 -9.82 13.81
CA THR A 212 -5.09 -10.52 14.57
C THR A 212 -6.46 -10.32 13.93
N VAL A 213 -6.84 -9.08 13.61
CA VAL A 213 -8.13 -8.78 12.97
C VAL A 213 -8.27 -9.50 11.62
N VAL A 214 -7.21 -9.49 10.79
CA VAL A 214 -7.19 -10.20 9.50
C VAL A 214 -7.36 -11.70 9.70
N LEU A 215 -6.62 -12.31 10.64
CA LEU A 215 -6.72 -13.73 10.93
C LEU A 215 -8.08 -14.12 11.50
N LEU A 216 -8.71 -13.28 12.33
CA LEU A 216 -10.06 -13.50 12.83
C LEU A 216 -11.08 -13.43 11.69
N PHE A 217 -10.96 -12.47 10.78
CA PHE A 217 -11.81 -12.40 9.58
C PHE A 217 -11.68 -13.66 8.73
N ILE A 218 -10.46 -14.12 8.45
CA ILE A 218 -10.23 -15.36 7.70
C ILE A 218 -10.82 -16.55 8.46
N GLY A 219 -10.48 -16.70 9.74
CA GLY A 219 -10.87 -17.81 10.59
C GLY A 219 -12.38 -17.98 10.72
N PHE A 220 -13.10 -16.93 11.10
CA PHE A 220 -14.56 -16.96 11.21
C PHE A 220 -15.23 -16.94 9.85
N GLY A 221 -14.72 -16.15 8.91
CA GLY A 221 -15.29 -16.01 7.58
C GLY A 221 -15.31 -17.31 6.77
N MET A 222 -14.30 -18.17 6.93
CA MET A 222 -14.26 -19.49 6.29
C MET A 222 -15.51 -20.35 6.59
N ALA A 223 -16.12 -20.20 7.77
CA ALA A 223 -17.31 -20.95 8.14
C ALA A 223 -18.59 -20.50 7.41
N TYR A 224 -18.58 -19.30 6.81
CA TYR A 224 -19.71 -18.68 6.12
C TYR A 224 -19.55 -18.62 4.59
N ILE A 225 -18.56 -19.31 4.04
CA ILE A 225 -18.33 -19.35 2.59
C ILE A 225 -19.49 -20.10 1.90
N ASN A 226 -20.20 -19.43 1.00
CA ASN A 226 -21.05 -20.06 0.00
C ASN A 226 -20.27 -20.23 -1.30
N ARG A 227 -20.06 -21.48 -1.74
CA ARG A 227 -19.31 -21.80 -2.96
C ARG A 227 -20.00 -21.28 -4.23
N GLU A 228 -21.31 -21.05 -4.19
CA GLU A 228 -22.05 -20.46 -5.31
C GLU A 228 -21.54 -19.05 -5.65
N ASN A 229 -21.04 -18.30 -4.66
CA ASN A 229 -20.46 -16.96 -4.90
C ASN A 229 -19.15 -17.02 -5.71
N TRP A 230 -18.56 -18.21 -5.86
CA TRP A 230 -17.38 -18.45 -6.71
C TRP A 230 -17.76 -18.96 -8.10
N GLU A 231 -19.04 -19.02 -8.46
CA GLU A 231 -19.48 -19.45 -9.79
C GLU A 231 -20.19 -18.30 -10.52
N PRO A 232 -19.63 -17.77 -11.62
CA PRO A 232 -18.34 -18.12 -12.25
C PRO A 232 -17.12 -17.51 -11.53
N PHE A 233 -16.06 -18.31 -11.34
CA PHE A 233 -14.87 -17.85 -10.61
C PHE A 233 -14.14 -16.73 -11.37
N VAL A 234 -14.03 -16.90 -12.68
CA VAL A 234 -13.64 -15.85 -13.61
C VAL A 234 -14.92 -15.42 -14.34
N PRO A 235 -15.55 -14.29 -13.97
CA PRO A 235 -16.75 -13.85 -14.66
C PRO A 235 -16.47 -13.53 -16.13
N PRO A 236 -17.46 -13.73 -17.01
CA PRO A 236 -17.27 -13.47 -18.44
C PRO A 236 -16.95 -11.99 -18.68
N PRO A 237 -16.05 -11.68 -19.63
CA PRO A 237 -15.64 -10.31 -19.90
C PRO A 237 -16.84 -9.46 -20.34
N GLN A 238 -16.97 -8.27 -19.76
CA GLN A 238 -18.06 -7.32 -20.05
C GLN A 238 -17.59 -6.08 -20.84
N GLY A 239 -16.35 -6.10 -21.35
CA GLY A 239 -15.72 -4.97 -22.02
C GLY A 239 -15.00 -4.02 -21.05
N ASP A 240 -14.21 -3.10 -21.59
CA ASP A 240 -13.53 -2.04 -20.85
C ASP A 240 -12.69 -2.50 -19.64
N GLY A 241 -12.02 -3.67 -19.72
CA GLY A 241 -11.25 -4.20 -18.59
C GLY A 241 -12.10 -4.62 -17.40
N LYS A 242 -13.38 -4.93 -17.60
CA LYS A 242 -14.26 -5.52 -16.59
C LYS A 242 -14.42 -7.02 -16.81
N TYR A 243 -13.97 -7.78 -15.81
CA TYR A 243 -13.94 -9.25 -15.76
C TYR A 243 -13.09 -9.92 -16.86
N GLY A 244 -13.06 -11.25 -16.86
CA GLY A 244 -12.12 -12.02 -17.67
C GLY A 244 -10.64 -11.76 -17.32
N TRP A 245 -9.74 -12.18 -18.20
CA TRP A 245 -8.30 -11.97 -18.02
C TRP A 245 -7.89 -10.49 -18.06
N ASP A 246 -8.56 -9.69 -18.88
CA ASP A 246 -8.33 -8.25 -18.95
C ASP A 246 -8.67 -7.56 -17.60
N GLY A 247 -9.82 -7.92 -17.01
CA GLY A 247 -10.21 -7.46 -15.68
C GLY A 247 -9.30 -7.96 -14.55
N ILE A 248 -8.73 -9.17 -14.66
CA ILE A 248 -7.73 -9.66 -13.71
C ILE A 248 -6.46 -8.79 -13.77
N VAL A 249 -5.96 -8.46 -14.97
CA VAL A 249 -4.77 -7.62 -15.14
C VAL A 249 -5.03 -6.19 -14.68
N ARG A 250 -6.19 -5.61 -15.03
CA ARG A 250 -6.60 -4.29 -14.54
C ARG A 250 -6.74 -4.27 -13.01
N GLY A 251 -7.38 -5.30 -12.45
CA GLY A 251 -7.51 -5.50 -11.02
C GLY A 251 -6.14 -5.59 -10.33
N ALA A 252 -5.15 -6.26 -10.95
CA ALA A 252 -3.79 -6.35 -10.44
C ALA A 252 -3.12 -4.98 -10.35
N GLY A 253 -3.33 -4.10 -11.33
CA GLY A 253 -2.84 -2.72 -11.29
C GLY A 253 -3.45 -1.90 -10.14
N VAL A 254 -4.74 -2.09 -9.84
CA VAL A 254 -5.42 -1.39 -8.74
C VAL A 254 -4.95 -1.89 -7.37
N ILE A 255 -4.94 -3.21 -7.17
CA ILE A 255 -4.53 -3.82 -5.90
C ILE A 255 -3.01 -3.85 -5.71
N PHE A 256 -2.20 -3.49 -6.71
CA PHE A 256 -0.77 -3.25 -6.55
C PHE A 256 -0.51 -2.23 -5.43
N PHE A 257 -1.40 -1.25 -5.28
CA PHE A 257 -1.39 -0.30 -4.16
C PHE A 257 -1.32 -0.99 -2.79
N ALA A 258 -1.97 -2.14 -2.62
CA ALA A 258 -1.98 -2.89 -1.37
C ALA A 258 -0.59 -3.44 -0.98
N TYR A 259 0.34 -3.52 -1.93
CA TYR A 259 1.71 -4.01 -1.69
C TYR A 259 2.72 -2.89 -1.44
N ILE A 260 2.34 -1.61 -1.63
CA ILE A 260 3.22 -0.48 -1.34
C ILE A 260 3.58 -0.49 0.16
N GLY A 261 4.85 -0.22 0.49
CA GLY A 261 5.33 -0.12 1.87
C GLY A 261 6.40 -1.15 2.26
N PHE A 262 6.69 -2.16 1.43
CA PHE A 262 7.84 -3.05 1.70
C PHE A 262 9.17 -2.28 1.65
N ASP A 263 9.25 -1.24 0.83
CA ASP A 263 10.38 -0.32 0.72
C ASP A 263 10.58 0.51 2.00
N ALA A 264 9.54 0.70 2.82
CA ALA A 264 9.67 1.39 4.10
C ALA A 264 10.62 0.66 5.05
N VAL A 265 10.77 -0.67 4.92
CA VAL A 265 11.77 -1.44 5.65
C VAL A 265 13.19 -0.92 5.39
N SER A 266 13.48 -0.47 4.16
CA SER A 266 14.79 0.09 3.79
C SER A 266 15.17 1.35 4.59
N THR A 267 14.19 2.09 5.09
CA THR A 267 14.43 3.30 5.89
C THR A 267 15.02 2.97 7.27
N ALA A 268 14.73 1.79 7.79
CA ALA A 268 15.22 1.30 9.08
C ALA A 268 16.61 0.66 9.01
N ALA A 269 17.31 0.76 7.87
CA ALA A 269 18.62 0.15 7.66
C ALA A 269 19.66 0.58 8.72
N GLN A 270 19.63 1.85 9.12
CA GLN A 270 20.56 2.41 10.11
C GLN A 270 20.28 1.96 11.55
N GLU A 271 19.03 1.63 11.86
CA GLU A 271 18.59 1.11 13.17
C GLU A 271 18.70 -0.42 13.26
N THR A 272 19.12 -1.07 12.17
CA THR A 272 19.21 -2.53 12.09
C THR A 272 20.57 -3.04 12.58
N ARG A 273 20.55 -4.12 13.37
CA ARG A 273 21.76 -4.75 13.94
C ARG A 273 22.68 -5.35 12.87
N ASN A 274 22.11 -6.17 11.98
CA ASN A 274 22.82 -6.80 10.86
C ASN A 274 22.07 -6.54 9.54
N PRO A 275 22.19 -5.33 8.96
CA PRO A 275 21.36 -4.93 7.83
C PRO A 275 21.59 -5.79 6.58
N GLN A 276 22.82 -6.29 6.36
CA GLN A 276 23.15 -7.13 5.21
C GLN A 276 22.30 -8.41 5.14
N ARG A 277 21.90 -8.96 6.29
CA ARG A 277 21.08 -10.16 6.38
C ARG A 277 19.62 -9.84 6.70
N ASP A 278 19.41 -8.96 7.67
CA ASP A 278 18.08 -8.76 8.26
C ASP A 278 17.18 -7.89 7.36
N MET A 279 17.74 -6.99 6.54
CA MET A 279 16.96 -6.17 5.61
C MET A 279 16.31 -7.00 4.49
N PRO A 280 17.04 -7.88 3.78
CA PRO A 280 16.42 -8.82 2.83
C PRO A 280 15.30 -9.65 3.47
N ILE A 281 15.50 -10.16 4.68
CA ILE A 281 14.48 -10.95 5.40
C ILE A 281 13.26 -10.10 5.72
N GLY A 282 13.45 -8.85 6.18
CA GLY A 282 12.37 -7.91 6.46
C GLY A 282 11.52 -7.60 5.23
N ILE A 283 12.16 -7.24 4.12
CA ILE A 283 11.50 -6.87 2.86
C ILE A 283 10.74 -8.07 2.28
N LEU A 284 11.43 -9.18 2.02
CA LEU A 284 10.83 -10.33 1.34
C LEU A 284 9.88 -11.11 2.26
N GLY A 285 10.20 -11.21 3.55
CA GLY A 285 9.38 -11.89 4.53
C GLY A 285 8.04 -11.18 4.76
N SER A 286 8.04 -9.85 4.87
CA SER A 286 6.80 -9.08 4.99
C SER A 286 5.94 -9.19 3.72
N LEU A 287 6.54 -9.08 2.52
CA LEU A 287 5.86 -9.28 1.24
C LEU A 287 5.20 -10.67 1.16
N ALA A 288 5.95 -11.74 1.44
CA ALA A 288 5.44 -13.10 1.36
C ALA A 288 4.25 -13.33 2.31
N ILE A 289 4.36 -12.88 3.56
CA ILE A 289 3.29 -12.98 4.56
C ILE A 289 2.06 -12.20 4.10
N CYS A 290 2.22 -10.96 3.63
CA CYS A 290 1.11 -10.14 3.17
C CYS A 290 0.42 -10.75 1.95
N THR A 291 1.18 -11.26 0.97
CA THR A 291 0.61 -11.96 -0.21
C THR A 291 -0.29 -13.12 0.20
N VAL A 292 0.16 -13.97 1.14
CA VAL A 292 -0.64 -15.10 1.63
C VAL A 292 -1.92 -14.62 2.30
N LEU A 293 -1.82 -13.61 3.17
CA LEU A 293 -2.98 -13.02 3.84
C LEU A 293 -3.96 -12.40 2.84
N TYR A 294 -3.46 -11.72 1.81
CA TYR A 294 -4.27 -11.04 0.80
C TYR A 294 -5.06 -12.04 -0.03
N VAL A 295 -4.42 -13.13 -0.47
CA VAL A 295 -5.09 -14.23 -1.18
C VAL A 295 -6.16 -14.88 -0.30
N ALA A 296 -5.85 -15.13 0.98
CA ALA A 296 -6.81 -15.73 1.92
C ALA A 296 -8.01 -14.81 2.15
N VAL A 297 -7.79 -13.51 2.38
CA VAL A 297 -8.87 -12.52 2.54
C VAL A 297 -9.71 -12.41 1.29
N ALA A 298 -9.10 -12.37 0.10
CA ALA A 298 -9.82 -12.32 -1.17
C ALA A 298 -10.75 -13.52 -1.37
N LEU A 299 -10.26 -14.74 -1.11
CA LEU A 299 -11.06 -15.96 -1.18
C LEU A 299 -12.22 -15.93 -0.19
N VAL A 300 -11.96 -15.58 1.06
CA VAL A 300 -12.99 -15.52 2.11
C VAL A 300 -14.03 -14.44 1.81
N LEU A 301 -13.60 -13.23 1.44
CA LEU A 301 -14.49 -12.11 1.15
C LEU A 301 -15.46 -12.43 0.01
N THR A 302 -14.92 -12.90 -1.12
CA THR A 302 -15.72 -13.27 -2.31
C THR A 302 -16.50 -14.58 -2.10
N GLY A 303 -16.13 -15.39 -1.12
CA GLY A 303 -16.87 -16.59 -0.73
C GLY A 303 -18.07 -16.28 0.17
N ILE A 304 -18.00 -15.25 1.01
CA ILE A 304 -19.11 -14.86 1.90
C ILE A 304 -20.16 -14.03 1.15
N VAL A 305 -19.72 -13.06 0.35
CA VAL A 305 -20.59 -12.11 -0.34
C VAL A 305 -20.33 -12.19 -1.84
N ASP A 306 -21.41 -12.26 -2.62
CA ASP A 306 -21.32 -12.20 -4.08
C ASP A 306 -20.58 -10.93 -4.51
N TYR A 307 -19.65 -11.08 -5.46
CA TYR A 307 -18.75 -10.01 -5.85
C TYR A 307 -19.48 -8.75 -6.37
N THR A 308 -20.71 -8.88 -6.88
CA THR A 308 -21.51 -7.73 -7.33
C THR A 308 -21.99 -6.82 -6.20
N GLN A 309 -21.93 -7.27 -4.94
CA GLN A 309 -22.36 -6.52 -3.76
C GLN A 309 -21.19 -5.97 -2.92
N LEU A 310 -19.95 -6.07 -3.41
CA LEU A 310 -18.73 -5.66 -2.69
C LEU A 310 -18.33 -4.19 -2.91
N ASN A 311 -19.20 -3.35 -3.48
CA ASN A 311 -18.91 -1.94 -3.79
C ASN A 311 -19.81 -0.96 -3.02
#